data_AF-A0A1V9ZHF7-F1
#
_entry.id   AF-A0A1V9ZHF7-F1
#
_cell.length_a   1.000
_cell.length_b   1.000
_cell.length_c   1.000
_cell.angle_alpha   90.00
_cell.angle_beta   90.00
_cell.angle_gamma   90.00
#
_symmetry.space_group_name_H-M   'P 1'
#
loop_
_entity.id
_entity.type
_entity.pdbx_description
1 polymer ?
#
loop_
_entity_poly.entity_id
_entity_poly.type
_entity_poly.pdbx_seq_one_letter_code
_entity_poly.pdbx_strand_id
1 'polypeptide(L)'
;SFIAIRDEGTSKTRHLFGSFKVFVQIPKITVLHPAPPQCQLPELQFYGGSFICGHDRPLLFVQESFAFNDVCSIQLPLAYNWKPMNSLFAVAVGNISTSNELFQPSDFLCHENVKSTLAAAKLYLQHSSHCHHCLSTF
;
A
#
# COMPACT_ATOMS: atom_id res chain seq x y z
N SER A 1 -23.51 14.43 -1.95
CA SER A 1 -24.36 14.87 -0.83
C SER A 1 -23.50 15.14 0.38
N PHE A 2 -23.63 16.31 1.03
CA PHE A 2 -22.98 16.61 2.30
C PHE A 2 -23.98 16.41 3.44
N ILE A 3 -23.61 15.65 4.46
CA ILE A 3 -24.38 15.51 5.70
C ILE A 3 -23.69 16.39 6.75
N ALA A 4 -24.36 17.46 7.18
CA ALA A 4 -23.93 18.27 8.31
C ALA A 4 -24.61 17.76 9.58
N ILE A 5 -23.82 17.29 10.55
CA ILE A 5 -24.31 16.95 11.90
C ILE A 5 -24.07 18.15 12.81
N ARG A 6 -25.13 18.61 13.48
CA ARG A 6 -25.10 19.69 14.46
C ARG A 6 -24.46 19.17 15.74
N ASP A 7 -23.35 19.77 16.16
CA ASP A 7 -22.50 19.25 17.24
C ASP A 7 -22.84 19.88 18.59
N GLU A 8 -23.17 19.05 19.58
CA GLU A 8 -23.45 19.43 20.97
C GLU A 8 -22.62 18.49 21.87
N GLY A 9 -21.52 18.99 22.48
CA GLY A 9 -20.71 18.20 23.43
C GLY A 9 -19.23 17.91 23.11
N THR A 10 -18.51 18.86 22.49
CA THR A 10 -17.15 19.36 22.89
C THR A 10 -15.98 18.40 23.28
N SER A 11 -16.04 17.08 23.08
CA SER A 11 -14.88 16.19 23.27
C SER A 11 -14.75 15.09 22.22
N LYS A 12 -15.82 14.29 22.02
CA LYS A 12 -15.75 13.06 21.20
C LYS A 12 -15.57 13.33 19.69
N THR A 13 -16.00 14.47 19.18
CA THR A 13 -15.93 14.83 17.75
C THR A 13 -14.54 15.20 17.23
N ARG A 14 -13.58 15.55 18.10
CA ARG A 14 -12.20 15.85 17.67
C ARG A 14 -11.46 14.64 17.08
N HIS A 15 -11.74 13.42 17.56
CA HIS A 15 -11.13 12.19 17.03
C HIS A 15 -11.69 11.78 15.66
N LEU A 16 -12.99 11.99 15.42
CA LEU A 16 -13.64 11.66 14.15
C LEU A 16 -13.20 12.60 13.02
N PHE A 17 -13.12 13.91 13.29
CA PHE A 17 -12.57 14.88 12.32
C PHE A 17 -11.07 14.67 12.05
N GLY A 18 -10.31 14.21 13.04
CA GLY A 18 -8.90 13.84 12.86
C GLY A 18 -8.75 12.70 11.84
N SER A 19 -9.52 11.62 12.01
CA SER A 19 -9.47 10.45 11.12
C SER A 19 -9.74 10.82 9.66
N PHE A 20 -10.76 11.64 9.36
CA PHE A 20 -11.08 11.98 7.97
C PHE A 20 -9.99 12.84 7.29
N LYS A 21 -9.37 13.79 8.01
CA LYS A 21 -8.27 14.62 7.46
C LYS A 21 -7.05 13.81 7.04
N VAL A 22 -6.79 12.71 7.74
CA VAL A 22 -5.65 11.82 7.51
C VAL A 22 -5.77 11.05 6.19
N PHE A 23 -6.98 10.63 5.81
CA PHE A 23 -7.22 10.01 4.50
C PHE A 23 -6.99 10.97 3.31
N VAL A 24 -7.17 12.28 3.50
CA VAL A 24 -6.93 13.30 2.48
C VAL A 24 -5.43 13.46 2.18
N GLN A 25 -4.56 13.03 3.09
CA GLN A 25 -3.10 13.10 2.94
C GLN A 25 -2.51 11.89 2.20
N ILE A 26 -3.30 10.84 1.96
CA ILE A 26 -2.87 9.68 1.17
C ILE A 26 -3.01 10.03 -0.32
N PRO A 27 -1.97 9.83 -1.16
CA PRO A 27 -2.04 10.10 -2.60
C PRO A 27 -3.21 9.37 -3.26
N LYS A 28 -3.97 10.07 -4.13
CA LYS A 28 -5.21 9.55 -4.72
C LYS A 28 -5.02 8.29 -5.55
N ILE A 29 -4.07 8.33 -6.48
CA ILE A 29 -3.58 7.19 -7.27
C ILE A 29 -2.12 7.52 -7.61
N THR A 30 -1.19 6.60 -7.36
CA THR A 30 0.18 6.68 -7.89
C THR A 30 0.65 5.28 -8.26
N VAL A 31 1.32 5.14 -9.40
CA VAL A 31 1.95 3.87 -9.79
C VAL A 31 3.28 3.77 -9.07
N LEU A 32 3.46 2.69 -8.31
CA LEU A 32 4.66 2.38 -7.54
C LEU A 32 5.11 0.97 -7.87
N HIS A 33 6.41 0.68 -7.75
CA HIS A 33 6.97 -0.63 -8.08
C HIS A 33 7.48 -1.34 -6.81
N PRO A 34 6.59 -1.94 -5.99
CA PRO A 34 6.99 -2.58 -4.75
C PRO A 34 7.83 -3.82 -5.01
N ALA A 35 9.04 -3.82 -4.48
CA ALA A 35 9.96 -4.94 -4.51
C ALA A 35 10.30 -5.32 -3.06
N PRO A 36 9.87 -6.50 -2.56
CA PRO A 36 10.22 -6.96 -1.23
C PRO A 36 11.75 -6.98 -1.02
N PRO A 37 12.29 -6.76 0.19
CA PRO A 37 13.73 -6.62 0.41
C PRO A 37 14.55 -7.81 -0.08
N GLN A 38 14.01 -9.03 0.07
CA GLN A 38 14.63 -10.23 -0.47
C GLN A 38 14.76 -10.20 -2.00
N CYS A 39 13.88 -9.49 -2.71
CA CYS A 39 13.91 -9.32 -4.16
C CYS A 39 14.78 -8.14 -4.63
N GLN A 40 15.45 -7.42 -3.71
CA GLN A 40 16.30 -6.26 -4.04
C GLN A 40 17.79 -6.62 -4.18
N LEU A 41 18.17 -7.87 -3.98
CA LEU A 41 19.57 -8.31 -4.08
C LEU A 41 20.01 -8.37 -5.55
N PRO A 42 21.18 -7.80 -5.92
CA PRO A 42 21.61 -7.69 -7.32
C PRO A 42 21.95 -9.03 -7.99
N GLU A 43 22.08 -10.11 -7.20
CA GLU A 43 22.34 -11.47 -7.68
C GLU A 43 21.06 -12.23 -8.06
N LEU A 44 19.88 -11.70 -7.73
CA LEU A 44 18.61 -12.35 -8.02
C LEU A 44 18.12 -12.04 -9.43
N GLN A 45 17.60 -13.11 -10.04
CA GLN A 45 17.08 -13.12 -11.39
C GLN A 45 15.62 -13.56 -11.34
N PHE A 46 14.73 -12.72 -11.87
CA PHE A 46 13.29 -12.96 -11.87
C PHE A 46 12.84 -13.50 -13.21
N TYR A 47 12.04 -14.56 -13.14
CA TYR A 47 11.32 -15.15 -14.27
C TYR A 47 9.83 -14.81 -14.11
N GLY A 48 9.18 -14.46 -15.22
CA GLY A 48 7.82 -13.92 -15.27
C GLY A 48 7.35 -13.83 -16.72
N GLY A 49 6.15 -13.29 -16.96
CA GLY A 49 5.59 -13.18 -18.31
C GLY A 49 4.75 -14.39 -18.72
N SER A 50 4.86 -14.80 -19.99
CA SER A 50 4.03 -15.89 -20.54
C SER A 50 4.81 -17.19 -20.69
N PHE A 51 4.32 -18.24 -20.05
CA PHE A 51 4.87 -19.60 -20.16
C PHE A 51 4.85 -20.16 -21.61
N ILE A 52 4.03 -19.59 -22.50
CA ILE A 52 3.97 -20.00 -23.92
C ILE A 52 5.14 -19.38 -24.71
N CYS A 53 5.72 -18.27 -24.24
CA CYS A 53 6.81 -17.56 -24.89
C CYS A 53 8.15 -18.13 -24.44
N GLY A 54 8.76 -19.01 -25.24
CA GLY A 54 10.06 -19.65 -24.96
C GLY A 54 11.31 -18.74 -24.95
N HIS A 55 11.17 -17.49 -24.50
CA HIS A 55 12.21 -16.48 -24.39
C HIS A 55 12.25 -15.84 -22.99
N ASP A 56 11.90 -16.59 -21.94
CA ASP A 56 12.02 -16.18 -20.55
C ASP A 56 13.49 -15.96 -20.17
N ARG A 57 13.95 -14.72 -20.35
CA ARG A 57 15.28 -14.29 -19.92
C ARG A 57 15.20 -13.87 -18.45
N PRO A 58 16.23 -14.17 -17.65
CA PRO A 58 16.34 -13.64 -16.30
C PRO A 58 16.35 -12.11 -16.33
N LEU A 59 15.42 -11.48 -15.61
CA LEU A 59 15.37 -10.02 -15.45
C LEU A 59 15.83 -9.59 -14.05
N LEU A 60 16.37 -8.38 -13.96
CA LEU A 60 16.83 -7.76 -12.71
C LEU A 60 15.70 -7.03 -11.96
N PHE A 61 14.45 -7.20 -12.36
CA PHE A 61 13.27 -6.59 -11.74
C PHE A 61 12.15 -7.59 -11.57
N VAL A 62 11.36 -7.43 -10.50
CA VAL A 62 10.16 -8.21 -10.23
C VAL A 62 9.11 -7.88 -11.30
N GLN A 63 8.52 -8.91 -11.89
CA GLN A 63 7.48 -8.81 -12.92
C GLN A 63 6.07 -9.00 -12.30
N GLU A 64 5.02 -8.75 -13.08
CA GLU A 64 3.68 -9.25 -12.74
C GLU A 64 3.61 -10.79 -12.84
N SER A 65 2.57 -11.36 -12.22
CA SER A 65 2.35 -12.81 -12.18
C SER A 65 2.27 -13.44 -13.58
N PHE A 66 2.69 -14.71 -13.69
CA PHE A 66 2.65 -15.46 -14.93
C PHE A 66 1.25 -15.46 -15.58
N ALA A 67 1.22 -15.24 -16.90
CA ALA A 67 0.02 -15.25 -17.72
C ALA A 67 0.06 -16.40 -18.74
N PHE A 68 -1.12 -16.85 -19.18
CA PHE A 68 -1.28 -17.84 -20.26
C PHE A 68 -1.71 -17.16 -21.57
N ASN A 69 -1.18 -15.96 -21.86
CA ASN A 69 -1.46 -15.27 -23.11
C ASN A 69 -0.51 -15.75 -24.21
N ASP A 70 -1.02 -15.82 -25.43
CA ASP A 70 -0.28 -16.14 -26.66
C ASP A 70 0.50 -14.93 -27.22
N VAL A 71 0.28 -13.74 -26.65
CA VAL A 71 0.97 -12.50 -27.01
C VAL A 71 2.28 -12.36 -26.23
N CYS A 72 3.40 -12.61 -26.90
CA CYS A 72 4.75 -12.35 -26.37
C CYS A 72 5.04 -10.84 -26.30
N SER A 73 4.47 -10.19 -25.28
CA SER A 73 4.71 -8.79 -24.94
C SER A 73 6.06 -8.55 -24.26
N ILE A 74 6.50 -7.30 -24.27
CA ILE A 74 7.65 -6.85 -23.46
C ILE A 74 7.32 -7.08 -21.98
N GLN A 75 8.22 -7.75 -21.27
CA GLN A 75 8.15 -7.95 -19.83
C GLN A 75 8.38 -6.61 -19.11
N LEU A 76 7.40 -6.19 -18.29
CA LEU A 76 7.38 -4.91 -17.59
C LEU A 76 7.59 -5.11 -16.08
N PRO A 77 8.16 -4.12 -15.36
CA PRO A 77 8.28 -4.17 -13.91
C PRO A 77 6.89 -4.14 -13.25
N LEU A 78 6.78 -4.81 -12.11
CA LEU A 78 5.57 -4.90 -11.29
C LEU A 78 4.99 -3.51 -10.95
N ALA A 79 3.89 -3.12 -11.59
CA ALA A 79 3.33 -1.77 -11.52
C ALA A 79 2.08 -1.73 -10.64
N TYR A 80 2.24 -1.47 -9.34
CA TYR A 80 1.13 -1.43 -8.40
C TYR A 80 0.45 -0.04 -8.32
N ASN A 81 -0.87 -0.03 -8.47
CA ASN A 81 -1.69 1.17 -8.33
C ASN A 81 -2.00 1.47 -6.85
N TRP A 82 -1.23 2.37 -6.24
CA TRP A 82 -1.39 2.78 -4.85
C TRP A 82 -2.66 3.64 -4.68
N LYS A 83 -3.74 3.02 -4.21
CA LYS A 83 -5.04 3.66 -3.93
C LYS A 83 -5.27 3.79 -2.42
N PRO A 84 -5.81 4.91 -1.89
CA PRO A 84 -5.85 5.22 -0.46
C PRO A 84 -6.35 4.13 0.49
N MET A 85 -7.45 3.45 0.15
CA MET A 85 -8.00 2.39 1.02
C MET A 85 -7.23 1.08 0.88
N ASN A 86 -6.84 0.72 -0.34
CA ASN A 86 -6.06 -0.49 -0.62
C ASN A 86 -4.69 -0.43 0.09
N SER A 87 -4.04 0.73 0.03
CA SER A 87 -2.75 0.94 0.67
C SER A 87 -2.84 1.02 2.18
N LEU A 88 -3.85 1.70 2.73
CA LEU A 88 -4.07 1.72 4.18
C LEU A 88 -4.32 0.31 4.72
N PHE A 89 -5.17 -0.47 4.05
CA PHE A 89 -5.45 -1.86 4.42
C PHE A 89 -4.19 -2.73 4.33
N ALA A 90 -3.42 -2.63 3.24
CA ALA A 90 -2.18 -3.37 3.05
C ALA A 90 -1.16 -3.08 4.16
N VAL A 91 -0.97 -1.81 4.53
CA VAL A 91 -0.08 -1.41 5.63
C VAL A 91 -0.60 -1.90 6.99
N ALA A 92 -1.91 -1.78 7.24
CA ALA A 92 -2.53 -2.16 8.51
C ALA A 92 -2.52 -3.68 8.77
N VAL A 93 -2.69 -4.49 7.72
CA VAL A 93 -2.67 -5.98 7.81
C VAL A 93 -1.26 -6.53 7.68
N GLY A 94 -0.41 -5.93 6.82
CA GLY A 94 0.97 -6.37 6.61
C GLY A 94 1.92 -6.04 7.76
N ASN A 95 1.46 -5.32 8.79
CA ASN A 95 2.27 -4.82 9.91
C ASN A 95 3.53 -4.06 9.44
N ILE A 96 3.41 -3.34 8.31
CA ILE A 96 4.53 -2.64 7.69
C ILE A 96 4.87 -1.42 8.55
N SER A 97 6.13 -1.32 8.96
CA SER A 97 6.59 -0.31 9.91
C SER A 97 7.40 0.81 9.24
N THR A 98 8.09 0.47 8.14
CA THR A 98 8.95 1.36 7.36
C THR A 98 8.74 1.21 5.85
N SER A 99 9.12 2.23 5.08
CA SER A 99 9.10 2.25 3.61
C SER A 99 10.09 1.25 2.99
N ASN A 100 11.21 1.00 3.67
CA ASN A 100 12.27 0.11 3.21
C ASN A 100 11.85 -1.37 3.15
N GLU A 101 10.78 -1.76 3.87
CA GLU A 101 10.19 -3.10 3.83
C GLU A 101 9.45 -3.40 2.51
N LEU A 102 9.25 -2.39 1.64
CA LEU A 102 8.48 -2.51 0.41
C LEU A 102 9.22 -2.01 -0.85
N PHE A 103 10.25 -1.18 -0.71
CA PHE A 103 10.89 -0.46 -1.83
C PHE A 103 12.39 -0.26 -1.61
N GLN A 104 13.12 0.00 -2.69
CA GLN A 104 14.53 0.39 -2.62
C GLN A 104 14.66 1.85 -2.13
N PRO A 105 15.74 2.19 -1.40
CA PRO A 105 15.94 3.53 -0.85
C PRO A 105 16.12 4.64 -1.89
N SER A 106 16.28 4.30 -3.16
CA SER A 106 16.33 5.23 -4.31
C SER A 106 14.97 5.81 -4.70
N ASP A 107 13.86 5.16 -4.36
CA ASP A 107 12.53 5.54 -4.85
C ASP A 107 11.89 6.66 -4.01
N PHE A 108 12.33 7.89 -4.24
CA PHE A 108 11.85 9.09 -3.52
C PHE A 108 10.31 9.22 -3.49
N LEU A 109 9.66 9.14 -4.65
CA LEU A 109 8.19 9.23 -4.77
C LEU A 109 7.49 8.18 -3.91
N CYS A 110 8.11 7.00 -3.79
CA CYS A 110 7.54 5.94 -3.00
C CYS A 110 7.72 6.18 -1.50
N HIS A 111 8.93 6.58 -1.09
CA HIS A 111 9.22 6.91 0.30
C HIS A 111 8.25 8.00 0.84
N GLU A 112 7.92 9.00 0.03
CA GLU A 112 6.91 10.02 0.36
C GLU A 112 5.50 9.40 0.53
N ASN A 113 5.03 8.68 -0.49
CA ASN A 113 3.68 8.11 -0.53
C ASN A 113 3.42 7.07 0.56
N VAL A 114 4.40 6.21 0.84
CA VAL A 114 4.33 5.19 1.89
C VAL A 114 4.40 5.84 3.28
N LYS A 115 5.23 6.87 3.48
CA LYS A 115 5.31 7.60 4.76
C LYS A 115 3.97 8.24 5.16
N SER A 116 3.28 8.87 4.21
CA SER A 116 1.93 9.41 4.44
C SER A 116 0.91 8.31 4.75
N THR A 117 1.00 7.17 4.06
CA THR A 117 0.14 6.00 4.32
C THR A 117 0.41 5.36 5.70
N LEU A 118 1.68 5.28 6.12
CA LEU A 118 2.10 4.78 7.44
C LEU A 118 1.61 5.66 8.58
N ALA A 119 1.68 6.99 8.43
CA ALA A 119 1.11 7.92 9.40
C ALA A 119 -0.40 7.72 9.55
N ALA A 120 -1.10 7.46 8.43
CA ALA A 120 -2.52 7.14 8.44
C ALA A 120 -2.84 5.81 9.11
N ALA A 121 -2.08 4.75 8.82
CA ALA A 121 -2.27 3.41 9.38
C ALA A 121 -2.13 3.42 10.90
N LYS A 122 -1.14 4.15 11.44
CA LYS A 122 -0.93 4.27 12.90
C LYS A 122 -2.14 4.87 13.61
N LEU A 123 -2.74 5.92 13.05
CA LEU A 123 -3.93 6.56 13.62
C LEU A 123 -5.18 5.68 13.49
N TYR A 124 -5.33 4.97 12.36
CA TYR A 124 -6.42 4.01 12.17
C TYR A 124 -6.35 2.84 13.18
N LEU A 125 -5.17 2.23 13.34
CA LEU A 125 -4.94 1.14 14.30
C LEU A 125 -5.11 1.60 15.75
N GLN A 126 -4.62 2.81 16.09
CA GLN A 126 -4.82 3.41 17.41
C GLN A 126 -6.30 3.69 17.73
N HIS A 127 -7.13 3.98 16.73
CA HIS A 127 -8.58 4.12 16.93
C HIS A 127 -9.27 2.75 17.08
N SER A 128 -8.80 1.74 16.33
CA SER A 128 -9.30 0.36 16.43
C SER A 128 -9.11 -0.26 17.81
N SER A 129 -7.96 -0.03 18.46
CA SER A 129 -7.71 -0.57 19.82
C SER A 129 -8.62 0.03 20.90
N HIS A 130 -9.15 1.25 20.70
CA HIS A 130 -10.22 1.79 21.55
C HIS A 130 -11.61 1.19 21.26
N CYS A 131 -11.81 0.58 20.08
CA CYS A 131 -13.05 -0.11 19.74
C CYS A 131 -13.12 -1.54 20.31
N HIS A 132 -11.98 -2.19 20.56
CA HIS A 132 -11.94 -3.50 21.23
C HIS A 132 -12.57 -3.50 22.63
N HIS A 133 -12.57 -2.36 23.33
CA HIS A 133 -13.27 -2.21 24.61
C HIS A 133 -14.80 -2.01 24.49
N CYS A 134 -15.34 -1.82 23.29
CA CYS A 134 -16.80 -1.77 23.05
C CYS A 134 -17.40 -3.14 22.69
N LEU A 135 -16.59 -4.11 22.28
CA LEU A 135 -17.02 -5.45 21.83
C LEU A 135 -16.91 -6.53 22.92
N SER A 136 -16.44 -6.17 24.12
CA SER A 136 -16.33 -7.07 25.28
C SER A 136 -17.39 -6.83 26.36
N THR A 137 -18.50 -6.16 26.02
CA THR A 137 -19.55 -5.74 26.97
C THR A 137 -20.96 -6.19 26.51
N PHE A 138 -21.03 -7.40 25.97
CA PHE A 138 -22.26 -8.17 25.71
C PHE A 138 -22.06 -9.60 26.21
#